data_AF-A0A086MGA9-F1
#
_entry.id   AF-A0A086MGA9-F1
#
_cell.length_a   1.000
_cell.length_b   1.000
_cell.length_c   1.000
_cell.angle_alpha   90.00
_cell.angle_beta   90.00
_cell.angle_gamma   90.00
#
_symmetry.space_group_name_H-M   'P 1'
#
loop_
_entity.id
_entity.type
_entity.pdbx_description
1 polymer ?
#
loop_
_entity_poly.entity_id
_entity_poly.type
_entity_poly.pdbx_seq_one_letter_code
_entity_poly.pdbx_strand_id
1 'polypeptide(L)'
;MLRVTSAKRIMKTASEYRQHARECRALAQQVPAGEQRVQLLEMARTWDNLAADREKLVRNHPELDTSKEPACGSSDAEVTD
;
A
#
# COMPACT_ATOMS: atom_id res chain seq x y z
N MET A 1 10.98 6.19 22.57
CA MET A 1 11.52 6.30 21.20
C MET A 1 10.92 5.21 20.31
N LEU A 2 9.82 5.47 19.63
CA LEU A 2 9.45 4.78 18.39
C LEU A 2 8.70 5.79 17.53
N ARG A 3 9.41 6.34 16.53
CA ARG A 3 8.80 7.21 15.52
C ARG A 3 8.06 6.29 14.55
N VAL A 4 6.77 6.05 14.80
CA VAL A 4 5.87 5.51 13.78
C VAL A 4 5.56 6.66 12.82
N THR A 5 6.47 6.91 11.88
CA THR A 5 6.18 7.78 10.74
C THR A 5 5.33 7.00 9.76
N SER A 6 4.05 6.81 10.06
CA SER A 6 3.06 6.32 9.09
C SER A 6 2.32 7.49 8.44
N ALA A 7 3.11 8.44 7.91
CA ALA A 7 2.61 9.45 6.99
C ALA A 7 2.68 8.89 5.56
N LYS A 8 1.68 8.12 5.13
CA LYS A 8 1.27 8.04 3.71
C LYS A 8 0.02 7.19 3.49
N ARG A 9 -1.16 7.77 3.74
CA ARG A 9 -2.38 7.39 2.99
C ARG A 9 -2.39 8.14 1.63
N ILE A 10 -1.28 8.12 0.90
CA ILE A 10 -1.33 8.49 -0.52
C ILE A 10 -1.97 7.31 -1.23
N MET A 11 -2.99 7.60 -2.04
CA MET A 11 -3.70 6.64 -2.88
C MET A 11 -2.70 5.77 -3.62
N LYS A 12 -2.51 4.53 -3.12
CA LYS A 12 -1.42 3.67 -3.56
C LYS A 12 -1.67 3.22 -4.99
N THR A 13 -0.63 3.25 -5.81
CA THR A 13 -0.70 2.73 -7.18
C THR A 13 -0.68 1.19 -7.18
N ALA A 14 -1.11 0.56 -8.28
CA ALA A 14 -1.07 -0.90 -8.40
C ALA A 14 0.36 -1.47 -8.21
N SER A 15 1.39 -0.73 -8.63
CA SER A 15 2.79 -1.10 -8.45
C SER A 15 3.23 -1.05 -6.98
N GLU A 16 2.78 -0.07 -6.21
CA GLU A 16 3.06 0.05 -4.78
C GLU A 16 2.40 -1.07 -3.97
N TYR A 17 1.17 -1.45 -4.31
CA TYR A 17 0.52 -2.62 -3.72
C TYR A 17 1.30 -3.92 -4.01
N ARG A 18 1.77 -4.11 -5.26
CA ARG A 18 2.63 -5.26 -5.61
C ARG A 18 3.96 -5.24 -4.84
N GLN A 19 4.52 -4.06 -4.58
CA GLN A 19 5.73 -3.93 -3.77
C GLN A 19 5.48 -4.38 -2.33
N HIS A 20 4.39 -3.95 -1.70
CA HIS A 20 4.03 -4.39 -0.34
C HIS A 20 3.82 -5.90 -0.28
N ALA A 21 3.16 -6.48 -1.29
CA ALA A 21 3.02 -7.94 -1.38
C ALA A 21 4.38 -8.66 -1.42
N ARG A 22 5.35 -8.14 -2.18
CA ARG A 22 6.72 -8.69 -2.22
C ARG A 22 7.44 -8.55 -0.88
N GLU A 23 7.34 -7.40 -0.22
CA GLU A 23 7.94 -7.16 1.09
C GLU A 23 7.37 -8.11 2.14
N CYS A 24 6.05 -8.29 2.19
CA CYS A 24 5.39 -9.26 3.07
C CYS A 24 5.88 -10.70 2.81
N ARG A 25 6.05 -11.10 1.55
CA ARG A 25 6.61 -12.42 1.21
C ARG A 25 8.09 -12.56 1.61
N ALA A 26 8.89 -11.52 1.41
CA ALA A 26 10.30 -11.52 1.79
C ALA A 26 10.47 -11.62 3.32
N LEU A 27 9.59 -10.97 4.08
CA LEU A 27 9.52 -11.12 5.53
C LEU A 27 9.06 -12.53 5.91
N ALA A 28 8.02 -13.06 5.25
CA ALA A 28 7.52 -14.41 5.49
C ALA A 28 8.57 -15.52 5.25
N GLN A 29 9.56 -15.28 4.37
CA GLN A 29 10.68 -16.21 4.15
C GLN A 29 11.68 -16.22 5.31
N GLN A 30 11.83 -15.09 6.01
CA GLN A 30 12.73 -14.95 7.16
C GLN A 30 12.09 -15.43 8.47
N VAL A 31 10.75 -15.51 8.51
CA VAL A 31 10.01 -15.99 9.67
C VAL A 31 9.90 -17.53 9.62
N PRO A 32 10.16 -18.25 10.73
CA PRO A 32 9.93 -19.69 10.82
C PRO A 32 8.50 -20.09 10.43
N ALA A 33 8.32 -21.36 10.05
CA ALA A 33 6.99 -21.89 9.79
C ALA A 33 6.10 -21.77 11.05
N GLY A 34 4.93 -21.16 10.91
CA GLY A 34 4.01 -20.88 12.00
C GLY A 34 2.95 -19.87 11.60
N GLU A 35 2.04 -19.55 12.52
CA GLU A 35 0.90 -18.65 12.28
C GLU A 35 1.34 -17.26 11.80
N GLN A 36 2.44 -16.73 12.33
CA GLN A 36 2.97 -15.41 11.91
C GLN A 36 3.40 -15.40 10.44
N ARG A 37 4.01 -16.49 9.95
CA ARG A 37 4.35 -16.62 8.53
C ARG A 37 3.09 -16.71 7.67
N VAL A 38 2.08 -17.44 8.14
CA VAL A 38 0.78 -17.55 7.43
C VAL A 38 0.11 -16.18 7.33
N GLN A 39 0.05 -15.41 8.42
CA GLN A 39 -0.51 -14.05 8.41
C GLN A 39 0.22 -13.12 7.43
N LEU A 40 1.56 -13.16 7.38
CA LEU A 40 2.33 -12.37 6.41
C LEU A 40 2.02 -12.76 4.96
N LEU A 41 1.80 -14.04 4.69
CA LEU A 41 1.42 -14.52 3.35
C LEU A 41 -0.02 -14.12 2.99
N GLU A 42 -0.95 -14.16 3.94
CA GLU A 42 -2.33 -13.69 3.75
C GLU A 42 -2.40 -12.19 3.50
N MET A 43 -1.59 -11.41 4.23
CA MET A 43 -1.41 -9.98 3.99
C MET A 43 -0.86 -9.74 2.58
N ALA A 44 0.18 -10.47 2.18
CA ALA A 44 0.74 -10.35 0.83
C ALA A 44 -0.32 -10.61 -0.24
N ARG A 45 -1.14 -11.67 -0.06
CA ARG A 45 -2.23 -12.01 -0.97
C ARG A 45 -3.28 -10.91 -1.06
N THR A 46 -3.63 -10.29 0.07
CA THR A 46 -4.56 -9.16 0.12
C THR A 46 -4.02 -7.98 -0.69
N TRP A 47 -2.72 -7.68 -0.56
CA TRP A 47 -2.08 -6.62 -1.35
C TRP A 47 -2.07 -6.93 -2.85
N ASP A 48 -1.84 -8.19 -3.26
CA ASP A 48 -1.93 -8.57 -4.68
C ASP A 48 -3.34 -8.37 -5.25
N ASN A 49 -4.37 -8.73 -4.48
CA ASN A 49 -5.75 -8.55 -4.91
C ASN A 49 -6.08 -7.07 -5.10
N LEU A 50 -5.69 -6.21 -4.14
CA LEU A 50 -5.85 -4.76 -4.25
C LEU A 50 -5.10 -4.18 -5.45
N ALA A 51 -3.90 -4.68 -5.74
CA ALA A 51 -3.15 -4.29 -6.92
C ALA A 51 -3.88 -4.65 -8.22
N ALA A 52 -4.40 -5.87 -8.30
CA ALA A 52 -5.13 -6.36 -9.46
C ALA A 52 -6.44 -5.58 -9.68
N ASP A 53 -7.16 -5.28 -8.61
CA ASP A 53 -8.38 -4.48 -8.66
C ASP A 53 -8.08 -3.04 -9.10
N ARG A 54 -7.00 -2.43 -8.57
CA ARG A 54 -6.56 -1.10 -9.00
C ARG A 54 -6.14 -1.09 -10.47
N GLU A 55 -5.44 -2.12 -10.94
CA GLU A 55 -5.05 -2.23 -12.35
C GLU A 55 -6.26 -2.38 -13.28
N LYS A 56 -7.26 -3.20 -12.90
CA LYS A 56 -8.52 -3.31 -13.64
C LYS A 56 -9.27 -1.98 -13.67
N LEU A 57 -9.32 -1.28 -12.55
CA LEU A 57 -9.97 0.02 -12.43
C LEU A 57 -9.30 1.04 -13.35
N VAL A 58 -7.98 1.16 -13.31
CA VAL A 58 -7.20 2.08 -14.17
C VAL A 58 -7.30 1.69 -15.64
N ARG A 59 -7.36 0.40 -15.97
CA ARG A 59 -7.57 -0.05 -17.35
C ARG A 59 -8.91 0.42 -17.93
N ASN A 60 -9.96 0.39 -17.11
CA ASN A 60 -11.30 0.81 -17.53
C ASN A 60 -11.49 2.32 -17.43
N HIS A 61 -10.78 2.96 -16.50
CA HIS A 61 -10.83 4.38 -16.19
C HIS A 61 -9.41 4.95 -16.10
N PRO A 62 -8.75 5.19 -17.24
CA PRO A 62 -7.39 5.70 -17.27
C PRO A 62 -7.25 7.09 -16.61
N GLU A 63 -8.35 7.84 -16.46
CA GLU A 63 -8.43 9.08 -15.69
C GLU A 63 -8.16 8.90 -14.20
N LEU A 64 -8.30 7.68 -13.67
CA LEU A 64 -8.02 7.33 -12.27
C LEU A 64 -6.56 6.90 -12.05
N ASP A 65 -5.72 6.95 -13.10
CA ASP A 65 -4.30 6.68 -12.99
C ASP A 65 -3.59 7.81 -12.22
N THR A 66 -3.52 7.65 -10.91
CA THR A 66 -2.82 8.55 -9.99
C THR A 66 -1.29 8.50 -10.15
N SER A 67 -0.74 7.77 -11.13
CA SER A 67 0.69 7.73 -11.43
C SER A 67 1.23 9.04 -12.04
N LYS A 68 0.36 9.99 -12.42
CA LYS A 68 0.73 11.20 -13.17
C LYS A 68 0.55 12.55 -12.46
N GLU A 69 -0.02 12.62 -11.26
CA GLU A 69 -0.22 13.91 -10.59
C GLU A 69 0.99 14.33 -9.73
N PRO A 70 1.50 15.57 -9.89
CA PRO A 70 2.49 16.12 -8.98
C PRO A 70 1.82 16.38 -7.62
N ALA A 71 2.43 15.85 -6.57
CA ALA A 71 2.07 16.18 -5.20
C ALA A 71 2.18 17.69 -4.95
N CYS A 72 1.07 18.43 -4.88
CA CYS A 72 0.93 19.67 -4.09
C CYS A 72 -0.53 20.21 -4.09
N GLY A 73 -1.04 20.61 -2.92
CA GLY A 73 -2.28 21.40 -2.74
C GLY A 73 -3.32 20.74 -1.83
N SER A 74 -3.11 20.75 -0.50
CA SER A 74 -3.76 21.65 0.48
C SER A 74 -5.27 21.43 0.65
N SER A 75 -5.76 21.14 1.85
CA SER A 75 -6.46 22.15 2.67
C SER A 75 -6.38 21.86 4.18
N ASP A 76 -6.14 22.96 4.90
CA ASP A 76 -5.94 23.16 6.34
C ASP A 76 -7.12 22.81 7.26
N ALA A 77 -6.80 22.54 8.54
CA ALA A 77 -7.43 23.21 9.67
C ALA A 77 -6.59 22.99 10.95
N GLU A 78 -5.89 24.04 11.34
CA GLU A 78 -5.32 24.29 12.66
C GLU A 78 -6.43 24.41 13.72
N VAL A 79 -6.23 23.90 14.93
CA VAL A 79 -6.67 24.64 16.13
C VAL A 79 -5.78 24.29 17.32
N THR A 80 -5.33 25.36 17.95
CA THR A 80 -4.46 25.48 19.10
C THR A 80 -5.32 25.64 20.35
N ASP A 81 -5.07 24.84 21.40
CA ASP A 81 -4.92 25.24 22.82
C ASP A 81 -4.41 24.01 23.61
#